data_AF-A0A767WED5-F1
#
_entry.id   AF-A0A767WED5-F1
#
_cell.length_a   1.000
_cell.length_b   1.000
_cell.length_c   1.000
_cell.angle_alpha   90.00
_cell.angle_beta   90.00
_cell.angle_gamma   90.00
#
_symmetry.space_group_name_H-M   'P 1'
#
loop_
_entity.id
_entity.type
_entity.pdbx_description
1 polymer ?
#
loop_
_entity_poly.entity_id
_entity_poly.type
_entity_poly.pdbx_seq_one_letter_code
_entity_poly.pdbx_strand_id
1 'polypeptide(L)' 'EVRGFYGALPEQKVKRGVFITTSGFTAHARDYANKVEGLVLVDGDRLVHLMIDNDIGVSSRLLKLPKLDMDYFE' A
#
# COMPACT_ATOMS: atom_id res chain seq x y z
N GLU A 1 16.21 6.24 -8.84
CA GLU A 1 14.93 6.97 -9.01
C GLU A 1 14.45 7.63 -7.73
N VAL A 2 14.20 6.88 -6.63
CA VAL A 2 13.69 7.43 -5.36
C VAL A 2 14.47 8.65 -4.84
N ARG A 3 15.82 8.61 -4.82
CA ARG A 3 16.65 9.75 -4.43
C ARG A 3 16.50 10.96 -5.36
N GLY A 4 16.40 10.72 -6.66
CA GLY A 4 16.22 11.77 -7.67
C GLY A 4 14.85 12.44 -7.52
N PHE A 5 13.81 11.66 -7.30
CA PHE A 5 12.47 12.17 -6.99
C PHE A 5 12.47 13.05 -5.74
N TYR A 6 13.06 12.57 -4.64
CA TYR A 6 13.14 13.35 -3.40
C TYR A 6 13.93 14.64 -3.59
N GLY A 7 15.06 14.60 -4.32
CA GLY A 7 15.87 15.77 -4.63
C GLY A 7 15.11 16.87 -5.39
N ALA A 8 14.08 16.51 -6.17
CA ALA A 8 13.26 17.48 -6.89
C ALA A 8 12.14 18.12 -6.04
N LEU A 9 11.76 17.53 -4.88
CA LEU A 9 10.66 18.08 -4.06
C LEU A 9 10.93 19.50 -3.52
N PRO A 10 12.13 19.82 -2.98
CA PRO A 10 12.44 21.17 -2.52
C PRO A 10 12.44 22.19 -3.66
N GLU A 11 12.91 21.81 -4.85
CA GLU A 11 12.90 22.69 -6.04
C GLU A 11 11.48 23.11 -6.41
N GLN A 12 10.50 22.24 -6.18
CA GLN A 12 9.08 22.49 -6.42
C GLN A 12 8.36 23.08 -5.18
N LYS A 13 9.08 23.43 -4.11
CA LYS A 13 8.51 23.90 -2.83
C LYS A 13 7.52 22.91 -2.20
N VAL A 14 7.65 21.62 -2.48
CA VAL A 14 6.78 20.55 -1.96
C VAL A 14 7.38 19.97 -0.68
N LYS A 15 6.57 19.87 0.38
CA LYS A 15 7.00 19.34 1.70
C LYS A 15 6.79 17.83 1.85
N ARG A 16 5.92 17.23 1.04
CA ARG A 16 5.57 15.80 1.10
C ARG A 16 5.39 15.23 -0.29
N GLY A 17 6.02 14.09 -0.57
CA GLY A 17 5.91 13.35 -1.82
C GLY A 17 5.52 11.90 -1.56
N VAL A 18 4.69 11.35 -2.45
CA VAL A 18 4.35 9.93 -2.46
C VAL A 18 4.93 9.32 -3.73
N PHE A 19 5.73 8.26 -3.58
CA PHE A 19 6.26 7.49 -4.70
C PHE A 19 5.50 6.16 -4.77
N ILE A 20 4.79 5.92 -5.87
CA ILE A 20 3.96 4.73 -6.08
C ILE A 20 4.58 3.85 -7.17
N THR A 21 4.63 2.54 -6.95
CA THR A 21 5.00 1.55 -7.96
C THR A 21 4.16 0.27 -7.79
N THR A 22 3.98 -0.49 -8.85
CA THR A 22 3.33 -1.81 -8.82
C THR A 22 4.29 -2.93 -8.41
N SER A 23 5.59 -2.66 -8.38
CA SER A 23 6.64 -3.57 -7.91
C SER A 23 7.04 -3.31 -6.46
N GLY A 24 8.06 -4.02 -5.96
CA GLY A 24 8.63 -3.77 -4.64
C GLY A 24 9.79 -2.76 -4.67
N PHE A 25 10.04 -2.10 -3.55
CA PHE A 25 11.25 -1.30 -3.35
C PHE A 25 12.44 -2.16 -2.89
N THR A 26 13.66 -1.74 -3.21
CA THR A 26 14.87 -2.33 -2.65
C THR A 26 15.04 -1.92 -1.19
N ALA A 27 15.82 -2.69 -0.41
CA ALA A 27 16.13 -2.35 0.98
C ALA A 27 16.72 -0.93 1.11
N HIS A 28 17.68 -0.59 0.26
CA HIS A 28 18.28 0.75 0.20
C HIS A 28 17.27 1.87 -0.07
N ALA A 29 16.25 1.63 -0.89
CA ALA A 29 15.21 2.63 -1.16
C ALA A 29 14.31 2.85 0.06
N ARG A 30 13.94 1.77 0.77
CA ARG A 30 13.19 1.84 2.03
C ARG A 30 13.99 2.56 3.13
N ASP A 31 15.26 2.19 3.29
CA ASP A 31 16.16 2.82 4.25
C ASP A 31 16.34 4.31 3.98
N TYR A 32 16.42 4.69 2.70
CA TYR A 32 16.51 6.10 2.32
C TYR A 32 15.23 6.85 2.70
N ALA A 33 14.05 6.31 2.37
CA ALA A 33 12.78 6.94 2.71
C ALA A 33 12.57 7.08 4.22
N ASN A 34 13.04 6.13 5.02
CA ASN A 34 12.98 6.23 6.49
C ASN A 34 13.89 7.31 7.09
N LYS A 35 14.93 7.75 6.36
CA LYS A 35 15.89 8.77 6.82
C LYS A 35 15.50 10.19 6.45
N VAL A 36 14.60 10.35 5.48
CA VAL A 36 14.18 11.66 4.97
C VAL A 36 12.77 11.96 5.41
N GLU A 37 12.48 13.21 5.72
CA GLU A 37 11.13 13.61 6.09
C GLU A 37 10.26 13.83 4.84
N GLY A 38 8.98 13.49 4.94
CA GLY A 38 8.01 13.81 3.90
C GLY A 38 8.07 12.93 2.64
N LEU A 39 8.81 11.81 2.64
CA LEU A 39 8.72 10.82 1.57
C LEU A 39 7.93 9.60 2.02
N VAL A 40 6.86 9.27 1.30
CA VAL A 40 6.08 8.05 1.50
C VAL A 40 6.26 7.13 0.31
N LEU A 41 6.61 5.88 0.58
CA LEU A 41 6.68 4.82 -0.43
C LEU A 41 5.40 3.98 -0.40
N VAL A 42 4.83 3.72 -1.58
CA VAL A 42 3.70 2.80 -1.78
C VAL A 42 4.12 1.79 -2.84
N ASP A 43 4.39 0.56 -2.41
CA ASP A 43 4.66 -0.57 -3.31
C ASP A 43 3.36 -1.29 -3.69
N GLY A 44 3.49 -2.30 -4.56
CA GLY A 44 2.35 -3.05 -5.09
C GLY A 44 1.48 -3.65 -3.99
N ASP A 45 2.09 -4.26 -2.96
CA ASP A 45 1.34 -4.88 -1.86
C ASP A 45 0.56 -3.81 -1.07
N ARG A 46 1.20 -2.71 -0.68
CA ARG A 46 0.51 -1.62 0.03
C ARG A 46 -0.58 -0.99 -0.85
N LEU A 47 -0.34 -0.83 -2.14
CA LEU A 47 -1.32 -0.31 -3.08
C LEU A 47 -2.56 -1.22 -3.14
N VAL A 48 -2.37 -2.54 -3.22
CA VAL A 48 -3.47 -3.50 -3.25
C VAL A 48 -4.27 -3.48 -1.94
N HIS A 49 -3.61 -3.38 -0.79
CA HIS A 49 -4.34 -3.25 0.49
C HIS A 49 -5.18 -1.97 0.51
N LEU A 50 -4.62 -0.84 0.07
CA LEU A 50 -5.37 0.42 -0.04
C LEU A 50 -6.55 0.30 -1.02
N MET A 51 -6.37 -0.43 -2.13
CA MET A 51 -7.44 -0.70 -3.10
C MET A 51 -8.57 -1.51 -2.47
N ILE A 52 -8.25 -2.54 -1.69
CA ILE A 52 -9.24 -3.37 -0.98
C ILE A 52 -9.96 -2.52 0.08
N ASP A 53 -9.22 -1.81 0.92
CA ASP A 53 -9.78 -1.02 2.04
C ASP A 53 -10.70 0.11 1.58
N ASN A 54 -10.55 0.57 0.33
CA ASN A 54 -11.32 1.66 -0.25
C ASN A 54 -12.22 1.21 -1.42
N ASP A 55 -12.40 -0.09 -1.63
CA ASP A 55 -13.23 -0.65 -2.71
C ASP A 55 -12.86 -0.15 -4.13
N ILE A 56 -11.57 0.13 -4.38
CA ILE A 56 -11.07 0.62 -5.68
C ILE A 56 -10.58 -0.56 -6.52
N GLY A 57 -11.20 -0.79 -7.68
CA GLY A 57 -10.73 -1.81 -8.64
C GLY A 57 -10.86 -3.25 -8.16
N VAL A 58 -11.66 -3.48 -7.11
CA VAL A 58 -11.96 -4.79 -6.55
C VAL A 58 -13.44 -5.12 -6.77
N SER A 59 -13.76 -6.41 -6.78
CA SER A 59 -15.14 -6.90 -6.73
C SER A 59 -15.31 -7.81 -5.51
N SER A 60 -16.30 -7.51 -4.68
CA SER A 60 -16.62 -8.30 -3.51
C SER A 60 -17.73 -9.31 -3.82
N ARG A 61 -17.70 -10.45 -3.15
CA ARG A 61 -18.76 -11.47 -3.22
C ARG A 61 -19.14 -11.92 -1.83
N LEU A 62 -20.43 -12.07 -1.59
CA LEU A 62 -20.93 -12.64 -0.34
C LEU A 62 -20.54 -14.12 -0.27
N LEU A 63 -19.81 -14.50 0.77
CA LEU A 63 -19.50 -15.89 1.07
C LEU A 63 -20.48 -16.40 2.12
N LYS A 64 -21.17 -17.50 1.80
CA LYS A 64 -21.94 -18.24 2.80
C LYS A 64 -20.95 -19.09 3.59
N LEU A 65 -20.82 -18.84 4.88
CA LEU A 65 -20.00 -19.64 5.79
C LEU A 65 -20.90 -20.58 6.59
N PRO A 66 -21.00 -21.87 6.24
CA PRO A 66 -21.83 -22.81 6.98
C PRO A 66 -21.27 -23.02 8.38
N LYS A 67 -22.15 -23.11 9.36
CA LYS A 67 -21.83 -23.54 10.72
C LYS A 67 -22.45 -24.91 10.95
N LEU A 68 -21.72 -25.79 11.63
CA LEU A 68 -22.28 -27.08 12.04
C LEU A 68 -23.40 -26.83 13.06
N ASP A 69 -24.57 -27.38 12.76
CA ASP A 69 -25.70 -27.41 13.66
C ASP A 69 -25.61 -28.69 14.49
N MET A 70 -25.34 -28.57 15.78
CA MET A 70 -25.18 -29.73 16.66
C MET A 70 -26.54 -30.34 17.02
N ASP A 71 -27.59 -29.53 17.12
CA ASP A 71 -28.93 -29.96 17.55
C ASP A 71 -29.61 -30.87 16.52
N TYR A 72 -29.17 -30.79 15.25
CA TYR A 72 -29.66 -31.66 14.17
C TYR A 72 -29.16 -33.11 14.28
N PHE A 73 -28.05 -33.36 14.99
CA PHE A 73 -27.42 -34.69 15.07
C PHE A 73 -27.63 -35.41 16.42
N GLU A 74 -28.38 -34.81 17.36
CA GLU A 74 -28.88 -35.48 18.58
C GLU A 74 -30.24 -36.15 18.36
#